data_AF-A0A9P8FAJ1-F1
#
_entry.id   AF-A0A9P8FAJ1-F1
#
_cell.length_a   1.000
_cell.length_b   1.000
_cell.length_c   1.000
_cell.angle_alpha   90.00
_cell.angle_beta   90.00
_cell.angle_gamma   90.00
#
_symmetry.space_group_name_H-M   'P 1'
#
loop_
_entity.id
_entity.type
_entity.pdbx_description
1 polymer ?
#
loop_
_entity_poly.entity_id
_entity_poly.type
_entity_poly.pdbx_seq_one_letter_code
_entity_poly.pdbx_strand_id
1 'polypeptide(L)'
;SCELDLGVRDVVDRCWEELRLIRVYTKRKGIDPDFSEALIVRGNSTIEDVCDAIHRSLKDSFKYALVWGASAKHIPQRVGLGHVVSDEDVVSIVGTKSGLAAK
;
A
#
# COMPACT_ATOMS: atom_id res chain seq x y z
N SER A 1 -15.60 -26.19 14.91
CA SER A 1 -14.81 -27.26 15.55
C SER A 1 -13.49 -27.35 14.78
N CYS A 2 -12.36 -27.09 15.43
CA CYS A 2 -11.06 -27.06 14.75
C CYS A 2 -10.62 -28.45 14.27
N GLU A 3 -10.99 -29.52 14.98
CA GLU A 3 -10.66 -30.90 14.60
C GLU A 3 -11.42 -31.37 13.33
N LEU A 4 -12.61 -30.80 13.10
CA LEU A 4 -13.47 -31.16 11.97
C LEU A 4 -13.38 -30.15 10.81
N ASP A 5 -12.48 -29.18 10.88
CA ASP A 5 -12.36 -28.03 9.96
C ASP A 5 -13.67 -27.22 9.76
N LEU A 6 -14.63 -27.39 10.66
CA LEU A 6 -15.92 -26.73 10.60
C LEU A 6 -15.81 -25.28 11.09
N GLY A 7 -16.06 -24.33 10.19
CA GLY A 7 -16.11 -22.89 10.47
C GLY A 7 -14.74 -22.20 10.52
N VAL A 8 -13.64 -22.90 10.17
CA VAL A 8 -12.30 -22.30 10.17
C VAL A 8 -12.20 -21.17 9.15
N ARG A 9 -12.79 -21.35 7.95
CA ARG A 9 -12.85 -20.29 6.92
C ARG A 9 -13.62 -19.07 7.39
N ASP A 10 -14.79 -19.28 7.99
CA ASP A 10 -15.61 -18.17 8.51
C ASP A 10 -14.86 -17.33 9.55
N VAL A 11 -14.04 -17.96 10.39
CA VAL A 11 -13.18 -17.24 11.34
C VAL A 11 -12.08 -16.46 10.64
N VAL A 12 -11.43 -17.04 9.62
CA VAL A 12 -10.40 -16.35 8.82
C VAL A 12 -10.99 -15.14 8.10
N ASP A 13 -12.13 -15.32 7.44
CA ASP A 13 -12.82 -14.25 6.71
C ASP A 13 -13.25 -13.14 7.67
N ARG A 14 -13.80 -13.51 8.84
CA ARG A 14 -14.17 -12.52 9.86
C ARG A 14 -12.96 -11.81 10.46
N CYS A 15 -11.84 -12.50 10.67
CA CYS A 15 -10.60 -11.86 11.08
C CYS A 15 -10.13 -10.83 10.06
N TRP A 16 -10.22 -11.13 8.76
CA TRP A 16 -9.86 -10.20 7.69
C TRP A 16 -10.75 -8.94 7.72
N GLU A 17 -12.07 -9.12 7.82
CA GLU A 17 -13.04 -8.02 7.91
C GLU A 17 -12.79 -7.13 9.13
N GLU A 18 -12.57 -7.72 10.31
CA GLU A 18 -12.39 -6.99 11.57
C GLU A 18 -11.03 -6.27 11.65
N LEU A 19 -9.97 -6.85 11.06
CA LEU A 19 -8.66 -6.22 11.02
C LEU A 19 -8.62 -4.99 10.08
N ARG A 20 -9.59 -4.89 9.16
CA ARG A 20 -9.73 -3.80 8.18
C ARG A 20 -8.41 -3.56 7.44
N LEU A 21 -7.80 -4.64 6.96
CA LEU A 21 -6.56 -4.57 6.18
C LEU A 21 -6.86 -4.14 4.75
N ILE A 22 -5.92 -3.41 4.16
CA ILE A 22 -5.97 -3.02 2.75
C ILE A 22 -4.65 -3.40 2.08
N ARG A 23 -4.75 -3.76 0.80
CA ARG A 23 -3.65 -4.14 -0.08
C ARG A 23 -3.23 -2.92 -0.89
N VAL A 24 -1.95 -2.59 -0.87
CA VAL A 24 -1.38 -1.53 -1.70
C VAL A 24 -0.29 -2.13 -2.57
N TYR A 25 -0.36 -1.90 -3.87
CA TYR A 25 0.62 -2.39 -4.83
C TYR A 25 1.67 -1.34 -5.11
N THR A 26 2.94 -1.72 -5.14
CA THR A 26 4.02 -0.77 -5.42
C THR A 26 4.39 -0.80 -6.89
N LYS A 27 4.67 0.38 -7.45
CA LYS A 27 5.08 0.54 -8.85
C LYS A 27 6.39 1.30 -8.95
N ARG A 28 7.40 0.67 -9.56
CA ARG A 28 8.67 1.34 -9.90
C ARG A 28 8.55 2.17 -11.18
N LYS A 29 9.38 3.20 -11.31
CA LYS A 29 9.40 4.03 -12.51
C LYS A 29 9.85 3.21 -13.72
N GLY A 30 9.06 3.23 -14.79
CA GLY A 30 9.36 2.51 -16.04
C GLY A 30 9.12 0.99 -15.99
N ILE A 31 8.61 0.46 -14.87
CA ILE A 31 8.22 -0.94 -14.72
C ILE A 31 6.71 -0.97 -14.43
N ASP A 32 6.03 -1.96 -14.98
CA ASP A 32 4.63 -2.22 -14.64
C ASP A 32 4.47 -2.63 -13.17
N PRO A 33 3.32 -2.37 -12.55
CA PRO A 33 3.07 -2.79 -11.18
C PRO A 33 3.10 -4.31 -11.07
N ASP A 34 3.70 -4.80 -9.99
CA ASP A 34 3.65 -6.22 -9.63
C ASP A 34 2.44 -6.46 -8.71
N PHE A 35 1.55 -7.36 -9.13
CA PHE A 35 0.35 -7.73 -8.39
C PHE A 35 0.50 -9.04 -7.59
N SER A 36 1.67 -9.69 -7.68
CA SER A 36 1.96 -10.90 -6.90
C SER A 36 2.28 -10.60 -5.44
N GLU A 37 2.86 -9.42 -5.16
CA GLU A 37 3.22 -8.97 -3.82
C GLU A 37 2.51 -7.66 -3.47
N ALA A 38 1.56 -7.73 -2.53
CA ALA A 38 0.88 -6.57 -1.98
C ALA A 38 1.51 -6.15 -0.64
N LEU A 39 1.65 -4.85 -0.44
CA LEU A 39 1.93 -4.29 0.87
C LEU A 39 0.63 -4.24 1.68
N ILE A 40 0.60 -4.92 2.82
CA ILE A 40 -0.57 -4.93 3.70
C ILE A 40 -0.45 -3.81 4.72
N VAL A 41 -1.38 -2.87 4.68
CA VAL A 41 -1.50 -1.77 5.65
C VAL A 41 -2.90 -1.75 6.26
N ARG A 42 -3.11 -0.96 7.32
CA ARG A 42 -4.43 -0.85 7.96
C ARG A 42 -5.32 0.13 7.20
N GLY A 43 -6.63 -0.01 7.34
CA GLY A 43 -7.59 0.97 6.85
C GLY A 43 -7.30 2.36 7.40
N ASN A 44 -7.54 3.37 6.58
CA ASN A 44 -7.18 4.78 6.83
C ASN A 44 -5.67 5.08 6.87
N SER A 45 -4.81 4.14 6.46
CA SER A 45 -3.39 4.43 6.25
C SER A 45 -3.18 5.47 5.15
N THR A 46 -2.08 6.19 5.28
CA THR A 46 -1.66 7.27 4.39
C THR A 46 -0.44 6.88 3.54
N ILE A 47 -0.07 7.71 2.58
CA ILE A 47 1.18 7.55 1.83
C ILE A 47 2.41 7.58 2.75
N GLU A 48 2.35 8.28 3.89
CA GLU A 48 3.40 8.22 4.90
C GLU A 48 3.54 6.82 5.51
N ASP A 49 2.43 6.20 5.91
CA ASP A 49 2.43 4.84 6.45
C ASP A 49 2.92 3.82 5.42
N VAL A 50 2.55 4.00 4.14
CA VAL A 50 3.05 3.20 3.02
C VAL A 50 4.56 3.36 2.87
N CYS A 51 5.08 4.59 2.99
CA CYS A 51 6.52 4.82 2.94
C CYS A 51 7.24 4.10 4.09
N ASP A 52 6.72 4.20 5.32
CA ASP A 52 7.33 3.60 6.50
C ASP A 52 7.29 2.05 6.45
N ALA A 53 6.24 1.48 5.86
CA ALA A 53 6.11 0.04 5.64
C ALA A 53 7.06 -0.50 4.54
N ILE A 54 7.41 0.31 3.53
CA ILE A 54 8.46 -0.04 2.56
C ILE A 54 9.84 0.10 3.21
N HIS A 55 10.15 1.29 3.74
CA HIS A 55 11.40 1.58 4.44
C HIS A 55 11.32 2.88 5.24
N ARG A 56 11.71 2.86 6.51
CA ARG A 56 11.66 4.00 7.45
C ARG A 56 12.28 5.31 6.96
N SER A 57 13.30 5.24 6.09
CA SER A 57 14.01 6.42 5.58
C SER A 57 13.46 6.93 4.24
N LEU A 58 12.47 6.24 3.66
CA LEU A 58 11.95 6.59 2.34
C LEU A 58 11.31 7.98 2.37
N LYS A 59 10.65 8.32 3.48
CA LYS A 59 10.01 9.62 3.71
C LYS A 59 11.00 10.80 3.69
N ASP A 60 12.24 10.59 4.13
CA ASP A 60 13.28 11.64 4.15
C ASP A 60 13.63 12.10 2.73
N SER A 61 13.45 11.21 1.74
CA SER A 61 13.70 11.49 0.33
C SER A 61 12.43 11.76 -0.47
N PHE A 62 11.25 11.73 0.15
CA PHE A 62 9.97 11.82 -0.53
C PHE A 62 9.77 13.18 -1.21
N LYS A 63 9.32 13.15 -2.48
CA LYS A 63 8.94 14.35 -3.22
C LYS A 63 7.44 14.38 -3.53
N TYR A 64 6.89 13.25 -3.95
CA TYR A 64 5.46 13.02 -4.17
C TYR A 64 5.22 11.52 -4.41
N ALA A 65 3.95 11.11 -4.32
CA ALA A 65 3.51 9.81 -4.82
C ALA A 65 2.59 10.00 -6.03
N LEU A 66 2.58 8.99 -6.91
CA LEU A 66 1.56 8.81 -7.93
C LEU A 66 0.66 7.66 -7.51
N VAL A 67 -0.65 7.86 -7.56
CA VAL A 67 -1.64 6.86 -7.17
C VAL A 67 -2.54 6.54 -8.36
N TRP A 68 -2.78 5.25 -8.58
CA TRP A 68 -3.78 4.71 -9.48
C TRP A 68 -4.73 3.85 -8.65
N GLY A 69 -6.01 4.20 -8.59
CA GLY A 69 -6.99 3.43 -7.83
C GLY A 69 -8.11 4.32 -7.29
N ALA A 70 -8.91 3.75 -6.38
CA ALA A 70 -10.14 4.35 -5.89
C ALA A 70 -9.90 5.61 -5.03
N SER A 71 -8.74 5.73 -4.38
CA SER A 71 -8.42 6.93 -3.59
C SER A 71 -8.09 8.16 -4.45
N ALA A 72 -7.76 7.95 -5.73
CA ALA A 72 -7.41 9.02 -6.65
C ALA A 72 -8.64 9.55 -7.38
N LYS A 73 -8.82 10.88 -7.41
CA LYS A 73 -9.87 11.56 -8.19
C LYS A 73 -9.60 11.52 -9.70
N HIS A 74 -8.32 11.49 -10.08
CA HIS A 74 -7.86 11.44 -11.48
C HIS A 74 -6.69 10.47 -11.58
N ILE A 75 -6.59 9.70 -12.64
CA ILE A 75 -5.58 8.63 -12.73
C ILE A 75 -4.51 8.98 -13.79
N PRO A 76 -3.21 8.99 -13.43
CA PRO A 76 -2.66 9.00 -12.07
C PRO A 76 -2.81 10.36 -11.37
N GLN A 77 -3.04 10.33 -10.05
CA GLN A 77 -3.04 11.54 -9.23
C GLN A 77 -1.69 11.71 -8.54
N ARG A 78 -1.14 12.92 -8.60
CA ARG A 78 -0.01 13.31 -7.76
C ARG A 78 -0.50 13.70 -6.37
N VAL A 79 0.04 13.05 -5.35
CA VAL A 79 -0.38 13.22 -3.95
C VAL A 79 0.81 13.43 -3.01
N GLY A 80 0.53 13.97 -1.83
CA GLY A 80 1.49 14.14 -0.73
C GLY A 80 1.40 13.00 0.30
N LEU A 81 2.18 13.12 1.37
CA LEU A 81 2.26 12.12 2.45
C LEU A 81 0.92 11.89 3.16
N GLY A 82 0.12 12.94 3.39
CA GLY A 82 -1.17 12.84 4.08
C GLY A 82 -2.33 12.31 3.24
N HIS A 83 -2.08 11.81 2.02
CA HIS A 83 -3.14 11.21 1.20
C HIS A 83 -3.49 9.82 1.72
N VAL A 84 -4.78 9.57 1.97
CA VAL A 84 -5.28 8.28 2.45
C VAL A 84 -5.39 7.31 1.29
N VAL A 85 -4.81 6.12 1.44
CA VAL A 85 -4.86 5.05 0.44
C VAL A 85 -6.09 4.17 0.63
N SER A 86 -6.53 3.53 -0.46
CA SER A 86 -7.65 2.58 -0.50
C SER A 86 -7.15 1.18 -0.89
N ASP A 87 -7.99 0.17 -0.64
CA ASP A 87 -7.68 -1.20 -1.04
C ASP A 87 -7.45 -1.31 -2.55
N GLU A 88 -6.45 -2.10 -2.92
CA GLU A 88 -5.95 -2.32 -4.28
C GLU A 88 -5.36 -1.09 -4.99
N ASP A 89 -5.10 0.01 -4.28
CA ASP A 89 -4.39 1.15 -4.86
C ASP A 89 -2.98 0.75 -5.32
N VAL A 90 -2.59 1.22 -6.50
CA VAL A 90 -1.20 1.17 -6.99
C VAL A 90 -0.52 2.49 -6.64
N VAL A 91 0.65 2.42 -6.01
CA VAL A 91 1.41 3.58 -5.54
C VAL A 91 2.82 3.56 -6.10
N SER A 92 3.26 4.69 -6.66
CA SER A 92 4.66 4.92 -7.04
C SER A 92 5.24 6.07 -6.21
N ILE A 93 6.24 5.76 -5.38
CA ILE A 93 6.95 6.77 -4.58
C ILE A 93 8.05 7.41 -5.43
N VAL A 94 8.02 8.73 -5.55
CA VAL A 94 9.05 9.50 -6.24
C VAL A 94 9.81 10.33 -5.22
N GLY A 95 11.11 10.05 -5.09
CA GLY A 95 12.01 10.80 -4.24
C GLY A 95 13.15 11.51 -4.97
N THR A 96 13.97 12.24 -4.22
CA THR A 96 15.19 12.87 -4.71
C THR A 96 16.32 11.84 -4.91
N LYS A 97 17.17 12.06 -5.92
CA LYS A 97 18.21 11.10 -6.37
C LYS A 97 19.22 10.68 -5.28
N SER A 98 19.28 11.38 -4.15
CA SER A 98 20.19 11.05 -3.04
C SER A 98 19.69 9.91 -2.14
N GLY A 99 18.40 9.56 -2.16
CA GLY A 99 17.81 8.57 -1.23
C GLY A 99 17.26 7.29 -1.87
N LEU A 100 16.95 7.28 -3.16
CA LEU A 100 16.32 6.13 -3.85
C LEU A 100 17.29 5.10 -4.42
N ALA A 101 18.60 5.28 -4.23
CA ALA A 101 19.65 4.37 -4.73
C ALA A 101 20.18 3.40 -3.67
N ALA A 102 19.46 3.24 -2.54
CA ALA A 102 19.80 2.24 -1.53
C ALA A 102 18.91 0.99 -1.74
N LYS A 103 19.50 -0.01 -2.42
CA LYS A 103 19.01 -1.36 -2.78
C LYS A 103 18.33 -1.51 -4.14
#